data_AF-A0A9W6DFY8-F1
#
_entry.id   AF-A0A9W6DFY8-F1
#
_cell.length_a   1.000
_cell.length_b   1.000
_cell.length_c   1.000
_cell.angle_alpha   90.00
_cell.angle_beta   90.00
_cell.angle_gamma   90.00
#
_symmetry.space_group_name_H-M   'P 1'
#
loop_
_entity.id
_entity.type
_entity.pdbx_description
1 polymer ?
#
loop_
_entity_poly.entity_id
_entity_poly.type
_entity_poly.pdbx_seq_one_letter_code
_entity_poly.pdbx_strand_id
1 'polypeptide(L)'
;MNWESIISFIKPELFILIIFLYCLGLFLKKIPIFRAEWLIPIIILGVSLFITIIYMAVVTVGEFTGEVLVTGIIQSVIIAASAVFANEIINQITYKRHFDR
;
A
#
# COMPACT_ATOMS: atom_id res chain seq x y z
N MET A 1 -22.30 -14.36 -8.38
CA MET A 1 -21.07 -13.55 -8.47
C MET A 1 -19.93 -14.47 -8.04
N ASN A 2 -19.09 -14.92 -8.96
CA ASN A 2 -18.05 -15.90 -8.66
C ASN A 2 -16.89 -15.19 -7.96
N TRP A 3 -16.50 -15.65 -6.76
CA TRP A 3 -15.47 -15.00 -5.93
C TRP A 3 -14.10 -14.95 -6.63
N GLU A 4 -13.86 -15.85 -7.57
CA GLU A 4 -12.65 -15.90 -8.39
C GLU A 4 -12.42 -14.61 -9.17
N SER A 5 -13.48 -13.98 -9.69
CA SER A 5 -13.38 -12.71 -10.43
C SER A 5 -12.98 -11.54 -9.53
N ILE A 6 -13.31 -11.58 -8.24
CA ILE A 6 -13.01 -10.51 -7.28
C ILE A 6 -11.53 -10.55 -6.87
N ILE A 7 -11.00 -11.75 -6.66
CA ILE A 7 -9.62 -11.96 -6.21
C ILE A 7 -8.62 -11.72 -7.36
N SER A 8 -9.06 -11.87 -8.61
CA SER A 8 -8.23 -11.63 -9.80
C SER A 8 -8.06 -10.15 -10.17
N PHE A 9 -8.68 -9.21 -9.44
CA PHE A 9 -8.46 -7.76 -9.65
C PHE A 9 -7.09 -7.26 -9.17
N ILE A 10 -6.45 -7.97 -8.23
CA ILE A 10 -5.12 -7.66 -7.73
C ILE A 10 -4.29 -8.92 -7.88
N LYS A 11 -3.15 -8.85 -8.58
CA LYS A 11 -2.28 -10.02 -8.68
C LYS A 11 -1.84 -10.43 -7.27
N PRO A 12 -1.91 -11.73 -6.92
CA PRO A 12 -1.62 -12.20 -5.57
C PRO A 12 -0.21 -11.81 -5.09
N GLU A 13 0.73 -11.61 -6.01
CA GLU A 13 2.09 -11.15 -5.67
C GLU A 13 2.10 -9.73 -5.05
N LEU A 14 1.20 -8.83 -5.44
CA LEU A 14 1.15 -7.46 -4.92
C LEU A 14 0.54 -7.38 -3.52
N PHE A 15 -0.13 -8.42 -3.03
CA PHE A 15 -0.60 -8.45 -1.63
C PHE A 15 0.56 -8.43 -0.64
N ILE A 16 1.69 -9.06 -0.98
CA ILE A 16 2.91 -9.01 -0.16
C ILE A 16 3.43 -7.57 -0.04
N LEU A 17 3.21 -6.75 -1.07
CA LEU A 17 3.59 -5.33 -1.05
C LEU A 17 2.86 -4.56 0.07
N ILE A 18 1.60 -4.89 0.37
CA ILE A 18 0.82 -4.24 1.44
C ILE A 18 1.51 -4.45 2.80
N ILE A 19 1.92 -5.69 3.10
CA ILE A 19 2.59 -6.03 4.36
C ILE A 19 3.95 -5.32 4.44
N PHE A 20 4.69 -5.31 3.33
CA PHE A 20 5.96 -4.59 3.25
C PHE A 20 5.79 -3.08 3.51
N LEU A 21 4.81 -2.44 2.86
CA LEU A 21 4.50 -1.02 3.04
C LEU A 21 4.08 -0.70 4.48
N TYR A 22 3.32 -1.59 5.10
CA TYR A 22 2.92 -1.43 6.50
C TYR A 22 4.15 -1.43 7.43
N CYS A 23 5.04 -2.42 7.27
CA CYS A 23 6.31 -2.44 8.01
C CYS A 23 7.19 -1.22 7.73
N LEU A 24 7.26 -0.77 6.48
CA LEU A 24 7.99 0.43 6.08
C LEU A 24 7.40 1.67 6.78
N GLY A 25 6.08 1.81 6.82
CA GLY A 25 5.39 2.89 7.55
C GLY A 25 5.71 2.90 9.04
N LEU A 26 5.70 1.74 9.69
CA LEU A 26 6.10 1.62 11.09
C LEU A 26 7.58 1.98 11.32
N PHE A 27 8.46 1.61 10.38
CA PHE A 27 9.87 1.96 10.43
C PHE A 27 10.09 3.46 10.28
N LEU A 28 9.44 4.10 9.29
CA LEU A 28 9.48 5.55 9.09
C LEU A 28 9.03 6.32 10.34
N LYS A 29 8.00 5.82 11.04
CA LYS A 29 7.50 6.42 12.28
C LYS A 29 8.54 6.44 13.41
N LYS A 30 9.57 5.59 13.36
CA LYS A 30 10.68 5.57 14.35
C LYS A 30 11.80 6.58 14.04
N ILE A 31 11.84 7.14 12.83
CA ILE A 31 12.93 8.02 12.41
C ILE A 31 12.56 9.47 12.81
N PRO A 32 13.42 10.19 13.54
CA PRO A 32 13.13 11.56 14.02
C PRO A 32 13.00 12.60 12.90
N ILE A 33 13.45 12.29 11.67
CA ILE A 33 13.29 13.15 10.49
C ILE A 33 11.83 13.21 10.00
N PHE A 34 11.03 12.16 10.24
CA PHE A 34 9.62 12.07 9.82
C PHE A 34 8.67 12.44 10.96
N ARG A 35 8.96 13.57 11.64
CA ARG A 35 8.11 14.12 12.71
C ARG A 35 6.70 14.50 12.25
N ALA A 36 6.50 14.73 10.95
CA ALA A 36 5.19 15.00 10.39
C ALA A 36 4.49 13.66 10.05
N GLU A 37 3.47 13.30 10.83
CA GLU A 37 2.66 12.09 10.58
C GLU A 37 2.01 12.09 9.19
N TRP A 38 1.77 13.27 8.62
CA TRP A 38 1.26 13.46 7.25
C TRP A 38 2.26 13.11 6.13
N LEU A 39 3.57 13.08 6.42
CA LEU A 39 4.56 12.70 5.40
C LEU A 39 4.56 11.18 5.16
N ILE A 40 4.21 10.39 6.17
CA ILE A 40 4.30 8.92 6.11
C ILE A 40 3.36 8.36 5.02
N PRO A 41 2.06 8.73 4.96
CA PRO A 41 1.17 8.28 3.88
C PRO A 41 1.65 8.67 2.48
N ILE A 42 2.22 9.87 2.33
CA ILE A 42 2.72 10.37 1.03
C ILE A 42 3.92 9.53 0.57
N ILE A 43 4.85 9.22 1.47
CA ILE A 43 6.02 8.38 1.17
C ILE A 43 5.56 6.97 0.83
N ILE A 44 4.65 6.38 1.60
CA ILE A 44 4.08 5.06 1.34
C ILE A 44 3.42 5.04 -0.04
N LEU A 45 2.64 6.06 -0.39
CA LEU A 45 1.99 6.17 -1.69
C LEU A 45 3.00 6.26 -2.84
N GLY A 46 4.03 7.09 -2.69
CA GLY A 46 5.09 7.23 -3.70
C GLY A 46 5.88 5.93 -3.90
N VAL A 47 6.24 5.25 -2.82
CA VAL A 47 6.94 3.95 -2.86
C VAL A 47 6.04 2.87 -3.50
N SER A 48 4.76 2.83 -3.14
CA SER A 48 3.78 1.90 -3.74
C SER A 48 3.71 2.08 -5.26
N LEU A 49 3.56 3.33 -5.70
CA LEU A 49 3.42 3.69 -7.11
C LEU A 49 4.67 3.29 -7.90
N PHE A 50 5.85 3.60 -7.37
CA PHE A 50 7.11 3.27 -8.02
C PHE A 50 7.30 1.76 -8.17
N ILE A 51 7.10 0.99 -7.10
CA ILE A 51 7.29 -0.47 -7.12
C ILE A 51 6.25 -1.14 -8.01
N THR A 52 4.98 -0.72 -7.93
CA THR A 52 3.87 -1.31 -8.70
C THR A 52 4.05 -1.10 -10.20
N ILE A 53 4.44 0.12 -10.62
CA ILE A 53 4.66 0.43 -12.05
C ILE A 53 5.86 -0.37 -12.58
N ILE A 54 6.97 -0.43 -11.84
CA ILE A 54 8.15 -1.22 -12.25
C ILE A 54 7.80 -2.70 -12.33
N TYR A 55 7.07 -3.23 -11.34
CA TYR A 55 6.65 -4.62 -11.34
C TYR A 55 5.80 -4.95 -12.56
N MET A 56 4.78 -4.13 -12.85
CA MET A 56 3.90 -4.35 -13.99
C MET A 56 4.66 -4.25 -15.32
N ALA A 57 5.58 -3.29 -15.45
CA ALA A 57 6.42 -3.12 -16.63
C ALA A 57 7.37 -4.31 -16.87
N VAL A 58 8.05 -4.79 -15.83
CA VAL A 58 9.08 -5.83 -15.93
C VAL A 58 8.47 -7.23 -16.02
N VAL A 59 7.45 -7.53 -15.21
CA VAL A 59 6.96 -8.91 -15.02
C VAL A 59 5.80 -9.25 -15.96
N THR A 60 4.97 -8.27 -16.34
CA THR A 60 3.68 -8.59 -17.00
C THR A 60 3.75 -8.59 -18.51
N VAL A 61 4.52 -7.69 -19.13
CA VAL A 61 4.41 -7.48 -20.59
C VAL A 61 5.75 -7.32 -21.29
N GLY A 62 6.82 -6.90 -20.60
CA GLY A 62 8.06 -6.48 -21.28
C GLY A 62 7.90 -5.21 -22.12
N GLU A 63 6.72 -4.59 -22.10
CA GLU A 63 6.35 -3.41 -22.85
C GLU A 63 5.64 -2.39 -21.94
N PHE A 64 6.01 -1.12 -22.09
CA PHE A 64 5.48 -0.01 -21.29
C PHE A 64 4.25 0.61 -21.97
N THR A 65 3.14 -0.12 -21.99
CA THR A 65 1.89 0.31 -22.64
C THR A 65 1.08 1.24 -21.73
N GLY A 66 0.25 2.13 -22.30
CA GLY A 66 -0.63 3.02 -21.53
C GLY A 66 -1.57 2.30 -20.56
N GLU A 67 -1.99 1.08 -20.90
CA GLU A 67 -2.81 0.23 -20.03
C GLU A 67 -2.08 -0.20 -18.76
N VAL A 68 -0.78 -0.50 -18.86
CA VAL A 68 0.09 -0.86 -17.72
C VAL A 68 0.21 0.30 -16.74
N LEU A 69 0.33 1.52 -17.26
CA LEU A 69 0.35 2.73 -16.42
C LEU A 69 -0.96 2.93 -15.69
N VAL A 70 -2.10 2.85 -16.40
CA VAL A 70 -3.42 3.09 -15.81
C VAL A 70 -3.73 2.03 -14.74
N THR A 71 -3.54 0.75 -15.07
CA THR A 71 -3.78 -0.37 -14.14
C THR A 71 -2.81 -0.34 -12.97
N GLY A 72 -1.53 -0.03 -13.21
CA GLY A 72 -0.52 0.09 -12.16
C GLY A 72 -0.81 1.23 -11.19
N ILE A 73 -1.28 2.38 -11.67
CA ILE A 73 -1.68 3.51 -10.81
C ILE A 73 -2.85 3.10 -9.92
N ILE A 74 -3.92 2.54 -10.49
CA ILE A 74 -5.10 2.11 -9.74
C ILE A 74 -4.71 1.10 -8.65
N GLN A 75 -3.93 0.08 -9.01
CA GLN A 75 -3.48 -0.93 -8.05
C GLN A 75 -2.59 -0.33 -6.95
N SER A 76 -1.66 0.56 -7.32
CA SER A 76 -0.75 1.18 -6.36
C SER A 76 -1.46 2.01 -5.28
N VAL A 77 -2.53 2.72 -5.66
CA VAL A 77 -3.34 3.53 -4.74
C VAL A 77 -4.09 2.63 -3.76
N ILE A 78 -4.69 1.53 -4.25
CA ILE A 78 -5.41 0.57 -3.40
C ILE A 78 -4.45 -0.08 -2.38
N ILE A 79 -3.25 -0.47 -2.82
CA ILE A 79 -2.23 -1.07 -1.96
C ILE A 79 -1.77 -0.09 -0.87
N ALA A 80 -1.46 1.14 -1.25
CA ALA A 80 -1.04 2.19 -0.30
C ALA A 80 -2.17 2.52 0.70
N ALA A 81 -3.39 2.71 0.21
CA ALA A 81 -4.56 2.99 1.04
C ALA A 81 -4.82 1.86 2.05
N SER A 82 -4.70 0.60 1.61
CA SER A 82 -4.87 -0.56 2.48
C SER A 82 -3.86 -0.57 3.62
N ALA A 83 -2.58 -0.29 3.33
CA ALA A 83 -1.54 -0.23 4.35
C ALA A 83 -1.76 0.91 5.37
N VAL A 84 -2.15 2.09 4.89
CA VAL A 84 -2.40 3.26 5.74
C VAL A 84 -3.66 3.07 6.60
N PHE A 85 -4.76 2.58 6.02
CA PHE A 85 -6.00 2.33 6.76
C PHE A 85 -5.86 1.20 7.77
N ALA A 86 -5.10 0.13 7.46
CA ALA A 86 -4.80 -0.92 8.43
C ALA A 86 -4.07 -0.35 9.67
N ASN A 87 -3.09 0.53 9.46
CA ASN A 87 -2.40 1.22 10.54
C ASN A 87 -3.35 2.09 11.39
N GLU A 88 -4.23 2.83 10.73
CA GLU A 88 -5.19 3.69 11.41
C GLU A 88 -6.19 2.88 12.25
N ILE A 89 -6.72 1.77 11.72
CA ILE A 89 -7.59 0.85 12.47
C ILE A 89 -6.86 0.30 13.71
N ILE A 90 -5.60 -0.13 13.58
CA ILE A 90 -4.80 -0.64 14.70
C ILE A 90 -4.60 0.45 15.77
N ASN A 91 -4.29 1.67 15.35
CA ASN A 91 -4.12 2.80 16.28
C ASN A 91 -5.44 3.13 17.00
N GLN A 92 -6.57 3.15 16.29
CA GLN A 92 -7.89 3.42 16.89
C GLN A 92 -8.30 2.37 17.92
N ILE A 93 -8.11 1.08 17.61
CA ILE A 93 -8.40 -0.02 18.55
C ILE A 93 -7.51 0.08 19.78
N THR A 94 -6.23 0.41 19.59
CA THR A 94 -5.26 0.54 20.69
C THR A 94 -5.57 1.74 21.57
N TYR A 95 -5.90 2.89 20.98
CA TYR A 95 -6.23 4.12 21.73
C TYR A 95 -7.52 3.95 22.55
N LYS A 96 -8.56 3.33 21.95
CA LYS A 96 -9.83 3.07 22.65
C LYS A 96 -9.65 2.20 23.90
N ARG A 97 -8.76 1.20 23.85
CA ARG A 97 -8.42 0.35 25.01
C ARG A 97 -7.75 1.10 26.16
N HIS A 98 -7.11 2.23 25.89
CA HIS A 98 -6.39 3.00 26.90
C HIS A 98 -7.28 3.99 27.66
N PHE A 99 -8.46 4.30 27.13
CA PHE A 99 -9.45 5.18 27.75
C PHE A 99 -10.50 4.41 28.57
N ASP A 100 -10.72 3.13 28.24
CA ASP A 100 -11.63 2.22 28.98
C ASP A 100 -10.97 1.58 30.23
N ARG A 101 -9.73 1.95 30.57
CA ARG A 101 -9.01 1.52 31.79
C ARG A 101 -8.74 2.70 32.71
#